data_AF-A0A1B6I0Z7-F1
#
_entry.id   AF-A0A1B6I0Z7-F1
#
_cell.length_a   1.000
_cell.length_b   1.000
_cell.length_c   1.000
_cell.angle_alpha   90.00
_cell.angle_beta   90.00
_cell.angle_gamma   90.00
#
_symmetry.space_group_name_H-M   'P 1'
#
loop_
_entity.id
_entity.type
_entity.pdbx_description
1 polymer ?
#
loop_
_entity_poly.entity_id
_entity_poly.type
_entity_poly.pdbx_seq_one_letter_code
_entity_poly.pdbx_strand_id
1 'polypeptide(L)'
;LMVVLMVVAGTLADWLRNTEVLTTTQVRKVFNCGAFIIQAIFVFLVGHLHSVNAVLFCLVMIVGLSAFSWAAFSVNHLDIAPQHASVLMGLSNTFASVLSFLIPYLTSYFMTERSLEQWQYVFYVNSAICLVGALFYWAFASGERQRWAPPAPTSESESLSLQQRSNVI
;
A
#
# COMPACT_ATOMS: atom_id res chain seq x y z
N LEU A 1 -0.94 -17.12 -3.02
CA LEU A 1 -1.66 -16.58 -1.85
C LEU A 1 -2.00 -15.09 -2.03
N MET A 2 -1.02 -14.19 -2.18
CA MET A 2 -1.25 -12.74 -2.33
C MET A 2 -2.28 -12.39 -3.41
N VAL A 3 -2.16 -12.93 -4.63
CA VAL A 3 -3.11 -12.64 -5.74
C VAL A 3 -4.55 -13.00 -5.36
N VAL A 4 -4.75 -14.15 -4.73
CA VAL A 4 -6.08 -14.61 -4.27
C VAL A 4 -6.61 -13.67 -3.19
N LEU A 5 -5.78 -13.32 -2.20
CA LEU A 5 -6.16 -12.39 -1.14
C LEU A 5 -6.42 -10.98 -1.67
N MET A 6 -5.78 -10.55 -2.75
CA MET A 6 -6.02 -9.25 -3.36
C MET A 6 -7.43 -9.17 -3.96
N VAL A 7 -7.90 -10.23 -4.63
CA VAL A 7 -9.27 -10.31 -5.13
C VAL A 7 -10.26 -10.27 -3.96
N VAL A 8 -10.01 -11.05 -2.90
CA VAL A 8 -10.86 -11.06 -1.70
C VAL A 8 -10.87 -9.70 -0.99
N ALA A 9 -9.71 -9.05 -0.86
CA ALA A 9 -9.60 -7.73 -0.24
C ALA A 9 -10.34 -6.67 -1.06
N GLY A 10 -10.25 -6.72 -2.39
CA GLY A 10 -10.99 -5.83 -3.28
C GLY A 10 -12.50 -6.00 -3.13
N THR A 11 -13.00 -7.24 -3.23
CA THR A 11 -14.44 -7.51 -3.09
C THR A 11 -14.98 -7.16 -1.71
N LEU A 12 -14.21 -7.41 -0.65
CA LEU A 12 -14.58 -7.03 0.71
C LEU A 12 -14.60 -5.51 0.89
N ALA A 13 -13.63 -4.79 0.33
CA ALA A 13 -13.59 -3.33 0.38
C ALA A 13 -14.78 -2.71 -0.36
N ASP A 14 -15.12 -3.24 -1.53
CA ASP A 14 -16.28 -2.80 -2.31
C ASP A 14 -17.59 -3.12 -1.57
N TRP A 15 -17.70 -4.29 -0.95
CA TRP A 15 -18.87 -4.66 -0.15
C TRP A 15 -19.06 -3.74 1.07
N LEU A 16 -17.98 -3.44 1.81
CA LEU A 16 -18.02 -2.53 2.98
C LEU A 16 -18.43 -1.11 2.59
N ARG A 17 -18.07 -0.69 1.39
CA ARG A 17 -18.41 0.64 0.86
C ARG A 17 -19.83 0.68 0.30
N ASN A 18 -20.27 -0.35 -0.42
CA ASN A 18 -21.62 -0.44 -0.99
C ASN A 18 -22.71 -0.61 0.07
N THR A 19 -22.36 -1.16 1.23
CA THR A 19 -23.26 -1.25 2.39
C THR A 19 -23.30 0.03 3.23
N GLU A 20 -22.56 1.07 2.83
CA GLU A 20 -22.45 2.37 3.51
C GLU A 20 -22.02 2.28 5.00
N VAL A 21 -21.45 1.14 5.41
CA VAL A 21 -20.99 0.92 6.80
C VAL A 21 -19.74 1.75 7.10
N LEU A 22 -18.87 1.93 6.11
CA LEU A 22 -17.61 2.67 6.24
C LEU A 22 -17.42 3.63 5.06
N THR A 23 -16.87 4.82 5.34
CA THR A 23 -16.47 5.76 4.28
C THR A 23 -15.25 5.24 3.52
N THR A 24 -15.00 5.77 2.31
CA THR A 24 -13.81 5.43 1.52
C THR A 24 -12.54 5.57 2.35
N THR A 25 -12.36 6.71 3.01
CA THR A 25 -11.21 6.99 3.90
C THR A 25 -11.08 5.94 5.00
N GLN A 26 -12.18 5.55 5.65
CA GLN A 26 -12.15 4.57 6.74
C GLN A 26 -11.76 3.18 6.22
N VAL A 27 -12.34 2.72 5.11
CA VAL A 27 -11.97 1.44 4.49
C VAL A 27 -10.48 1.44 4.13
N ARG A 28 -9.98 2.50 3.48
CA ARG A 28 -8.56 2.61 3.12
C ARG A 28 -7.65 2.59 4.34
N LYS A 29 -8.00 3.30 5.41
CA LYS A 29 -7.23 3.33 6.66
C LYS A 29 -7.22 1.98 7.35
N VAL A 30 -8.38 1.35 7.54
CA VAL A 30 -8.49 0.05 8.22
C VAL A 30 -7.73 -1.03 7.46
N PHE A 31 -7.87 -1.09 6.13
CA PHE A 31 -7.20 -2.11 5.32
C PHE A 31 -5.68 -1.91 5.32
N ASN A 32 -5.21 -0.68 5.13
CA ASN A 32 -3.78 -0.43 5.04
C ASN A 32 -3.09 -0.52 6.42
N CYS A 33 -3.63 0.15 7.44
CA CYS A 33 -3.06 0.14 8.79
C CYS A 33 -3.21 -1.23 9.44
N GLY A 34 -4.36 -1.89 9.28
CA GLY A 34 -4.59 -3.23 9.81
C GLY A 34 -3.59 -4.24 9.24
N ALA A 35 -3.38 -4.22 7.92
CA ALA A 35 -2.40 -5.08 7.26
C ALA A 35 -0.96 -4.80 7.76
N PHE A 36 -0.55 -3.54 7.88
CA PHE A 36 0.79 -3.20 8.38
C PHE A 36 1.01 -3.57 9.85
N ILE A 37 0.00 -3.40 10.72
CA ILE A 37 0.09 -3.80 12.12
C ILE A 37 0.24 -5.32 12.23
N ILE A 38 -0.59 -6.07 11.51
CA ILE A 38 -0.53 -7.53 11.52
C ILE A 38 0.83 -7.99 10.94
N GLN A 39 1.29 -7.37 9.86
CA GLN A 39 2.61 -7.64 9.27
C GLN A 39 3.74 -7.36 10.26
N ALA A 40 3.67 -6.26 11.02
CA ALA A 40 4.65 -5.93 12.05
C ALA A 40 4.73 -6.99 13.15
N ILE A 41 3.58 -7.55 13.58
CA ILE A 41 3.51 -8.63 14.57
C ILE A 41 4.17 -9.90 14.02
N PHE A 42 3.84 -10.31 12.80
CA PHE A 42 4.44 -11.51 12.20
C PHE A 42 5.94 -11.35 11.95
N VAL A 43 6.39 -10.17 11.50
CA VAL A 43 7.82 -9.88 11.29
C VAL A 43 8.58 -9.94 12.62
N PHE A 44 8.01 -9.36 13.68
CA PHE A 44 8.60 -9.44 15.02
C PHE A 44 8.69 -10.89 15.52
N LEU A 45 7.65 -11.69 15.26
CA LEU A 45 7.60 -13.09 15.64
C LEU A 45 8.68 -13.90 14.89
N VAL A 46 8.91 -13.65 13.60
CA VAL A 46 9.96 -14.32 12.81
C VAL A 46 11.33 -14.23 13.47
N GLY A 47 11.67 -13.10 14.10
CA GLY A 47 12.95 -12.94 14.81
C GLY A 47 13.12 -13.91 16.01
N HIS A 48 12.03 -14.39 16.60
CA HIS A 48 12.05 -15.25 17.78
C HIS A 48 11.80 -16.73 17.45
N LEU A 49 11.50 -17.05 16.19
CA LEU A 49 11.18 -18.41 15.78
C LEU A 49 12.44 -19.16 15.37
N HIS A 50 12.66 -20.32 15.99
CA HIS A 50 13.76 -21.22 15.65
C HIS A 50 13.34 -22.38 14.72
N SER A 51 12.03 -22.58 14.53
CA SER A 51 11.48 -23.61 13.64
C SER A 51 11.31 -23.07 12.22
N VAL A 52 11.92 -23.76 11.25
CA VAL A 52 11.85 -23.41 9.83
C VAL A 52 10.39 -23.33 9.34
N ASN A 53 9.55 -24.30 9.74
CA ASN A 53 8.15 -24.34 9.32
C ASN A 53 7.36 -23.13 9.85
N ALA A 54 7.62 -22.72 11.10
CA ALA A 54 6.96 -21.56 11.69
C ALA A 54 7.40 -20.25 11.02
N VAL A 55 8.69 -20.11 10.71
CA VAL A 55 9.23 -18.96 9.98
C VAL A 55 8.62 -18.86 8.58
N LEU A 56 8.61 -19.95 7.82
CA LEU A 56 8.02 -19.98 6.48
C LEU A 56 6.54 -19.64 6.50
N PHE A 57 5.78 -20.18 7.45
CA PHE A 57 4.38 -19.84 7.63
C PHE A 57 4.18 -18.34 7.87
N CYS A 58 4.95 -17.75 8.79
CA CYS A 58 4.87 -16.32 9.08
C CYS A 58 5.22 -15.46 7.86
N LEU A 59 6.28 -15.81 7.11
CA LEU A 59 6.68 -15.10 5.89
C LEU A 59 5.61 -15.19 4.79
N VAL A 60 4.99 -16.35 4.62
CA VAL A 60 3.87 -16.52 3.68
C VAL A 60 2.67 -15.68 4.10
N MET A 61 2.35 -15.62 5.39
CA MET A 61 1.28 -14.77 5.92
C MET A 61 1.60 -13.28 5.72
N ILE A 62 2.83 -12.84 5.98
CA ILE A 62 3.31 -11.47 5.73
C ILE A 62 3.06 -11.07 4.27
N VAL A 63 3.52 -11.88 3.32
CA VAL A 63 3.35 -11.61 1.88
C VAL A 63 1.89 -11.75 1.45
N GLY A 64 1.11 -12.62 2.09
CA GLY A 64 -0.32 -12.72 1.85
C GLY A 64 -1.08 -11.45 2.26
N LEU A 65 -0.79 -10.94 3.45
CA LEU A 65 -1.47 -9.78 4.04
C LEU A 65 -1.13 -8.46 3.34
N SER A 66 0.02 -8.36 2.69
CA SER A 66 0.38 -7.18 1.87
C SER A 66 -0.63 -6.93 0.73
N ALA A 67 -1.41 -7.94 0.35
CA ALA A 67 -2.51 -7.79 -0.61
C ALA A 67 -3.57 -6.78 -0.15
N PHE A 68 -3.87 -6.71 1.14
CA PHE A 68 -4.84 -5.75 1.70
C PHE A 68 -4.29 -4.32 1.66
N SER A 69 -3.01 -4.13 1.99
CA SER A 69 -2.33 -2.83 1.82
C SER A 69 -2.31 -2.41 0.35
N TRP A 70 -2.02 -3.34 -0.56
CA TRP A 70 -1.97 -3.05 -1.99
C TRP A 70 -3.34 -2.63 -2.55
N ALA A 71 -4.39 -3.37 -2.18
CA ALA A 71 -5.77 -3.05 -2.56
C ALA A 71 -6.24 -1.70 -2.00
N ALA A 72 -5.73 -1.27 -0.84
CA ALA A 72 -6.06 0.04 -0.28
C ALA A 72 -5.27 1.18 -0.94
N PHE A 73 -3.96 1.05 -1.12
CA PHE A 73 -3.10 2.14 -1.59
C PHE A 73 -3.27 2.44 -3.09
N SER A 74 -3.44 1.40 -3.91
CA SER A 74 -3.44 1.52 -5.38
C SER A 74 -4.58 2.38 -5.90
N VAL A 75 -5.76 2.22 -5.31
CA VAL A 75 -6.96 2.99 -5.63
C VAL A 75 -7.03 4.34 -4.91
N ASN A 76 -6.31 4.50 -3.79
CA ASN A 76 -6.31 5.77 -3.02
C ASN A 76 -5.84 6.97 -3.85
N HIS A 77 -4.95 6.75 -4.83
CA HIS A 77 -4.47 7.80 -5.73
C HIS A 77 -5.59 8.32 -6.65
N LEU A 78 -6.46 7.41 -7.10
CA LEU A 78 -7.64 7.74 -7.90
C LEU A 78 -8.71 8.42 -7.04
N ASP A 79 -8.87 7.99 -5.78
CA ASP A 79 -9.81 8.58 -4.82
C ASP A 79 -9.44 10.07 -4.52
N ILE A 80 -8.14 10.38 -4.42
CA ILE A 80 -7.61 11.72 -4.11
C ILE A 80 -7.64 12.66 -5.33
N ALA A 81 -7.10 12.23 -6.47
CA ALA A 81 -6.89 13.08 -7.64
C ALA A 81 -6.91 12.27 -8.96
N PRO A 82 -8.09 11.98 -9.53
CA PRO A 82 -8.21 11.05 -10.66
C PRO A 82 -7.44 11.48 -11.92
N GLN A 83 -7.38 12.78 -12.21
CA GLN A 83 -6.64 13.30 -13.38
C GLN A 83 -5.12 13.28 -13.22
N HIS A 84 -4.62 13.28 -11.98
CA HIS A 84 -3.19 13.26 -11.67
C HIS A 84 -2.72 11.93 -11.10
N ALA A 85 -3.60 10.94 -10.96
CA ALA A 85 -3.35 9.70 -10.25
C ALA A 85 -2.13 8.94 -10.78
N SER A 86 -1.93 8.91 -12.10
CA SER A 86 -0.77 8.26 -12.73
C SER A 86 0.55 8.94 -12.38
N VAL A 87 0.57 10.28 -12.31
CA VAL A 87 1.74 11.06 -11.92
C VAL A 87 2.05 10.84 -10.43
N LEU A 88 1.04 10.92 -9.56
CA LEU A 88 1.22 10.65 -8.12
C LEU A 88 1.73 9.22 -7.88
N MET A 89 1.17 8.24 -8.59
CA MET A 89 1.58 6.84 -8.46
C MET A 89 3.00 6.63 -8.97
N GLY A 90 3.35 7.27 -10.09
CA GLY A 90 4.70 7.24 -10.65
C GLY A 90 5.74 7.81 -9.68
N LEU A 91 5.47 8.99 -9.11
CA LEU A 91 6.35 9.62 -8.12
C LEU A 91 6.54 8.72 -6.88
N SER A 92 5.46 8.19 -6.32
CA SER A 92 5.51 7.26 -5.19
C SER A 92 6.36 6.02 -5.52
N ASN A 93 6.20 5.47 -6.72
CA ASN A 93 6.95 4.30 -7.17
C ASN A 93 8.44 4.61 -7.39
N THR A 94 8.79 5.81 -7.85
CA THR A 94 10.19 6.23 -7.97
C THR A 94 10.88 6.27 -6.62
N PHE A 95 10.27 6.90 -5.61
CA PHE A 95 10.82 6.91 -4.25
C PHE A 95 10.94 5.49 -3.68
N ALA A 96 9.90 4.66 -3.85
CA ALA A 96 9.95 3.26 -3.43
C ALA A 96 11.08 2.47 -4.12
N SER A 97 11.30 2.70 -5.41
CA SER A 97 12.34 2.02 -6.18
C SER A 97 13.75 2.43 -5.73
N VAL A 98 13.97 3.73 -5.49
CA VAL A 98 15.25 4.24 -4.97
C VAL A 98 15.54 3.63 -3.59
N LEU A 99 14.56 3.63 -2.68
CA LEU A 99 14.71 3.02 -1.36
C LEU A 99 14.99 1.52 -1.46
N SER A 100 14.28 0.81 -2.33
CA SER A 100 14.47 -0.63 -2.55
C SER A 100 15.87 -0.96 -3.07
N PHE A 101 16.47 -0.07 -3.86
CA PHE A 101 17.86 -0.21 -4.31
C PHE A 101 18.87 0.02 -3.18
N LEU A 102 18.60 0.96 -2.26
CA LEU A 102 19.51 1.30 -1.17
C LEU A 102 19.46 0.29 -0.01
N ILE A 103 18.31 -0.33 0.26
CA ILE A 103 18.13 -1.23 1.41
C ILE A 103 19.16 -2.38 1.42
N PRO A 104 19.40 -3.15 0.34
CA PRO A 104 20.38 -4.24 0.34
C PRO A 104 21.81 -3.76 0.66
N TYR A 105 22.18 -2.57 0.19
CA TYR A 105 23.49 -1.98 0.48
C TYR A 105 23.66 -1.68 1.97
N LEU A 106 22.66 -1.03 2.58
CA LEU A 106 22.65 -0.74 4.02
C LEU A 106 22.65 -2.05 4.84
N THR A 107 21.76 -2.97 4.51
CA THR A 107 21.65 -4.28 5.17
C THR A 107 22.97 -5.06 5.10
N SER A 108 23.63 -5.08 3.94
CA SER A 108 24.94 -5.73 3.77
C SER A 108 26.03 -5.08 4.64
N TYR A 109 26.01 -3.76 4.78
CA TYR A 109 26.94 -3.03 5.64
C TYR A 109 26.74 -3.37 7.13
N PHE A 110 25.48 -3.45 7.59
CA PHE A 110 25.17 -3.78 8.99
C PHE A 110 25.33 -5.27 9.32
N MET A 111 25.17 -6.19 8.37
CA MET A 111 25.33 -7.64 8.58
C MET A 111 26.75 -8.14 8.26
N THR A 112 27.73 -7.62 9.00
CA THR A 112 29.13 -8.03 8.84
C THR A 112 29.39 -9.48 9.31
N GLU A 113 28.77 -9.91 10.42
CA GLU A 113 29.03 -11.21 11.03
C GLU A 113 27.99 -12.28 10.65
N ARG A 114 26.88 -11.86 10.03
CA ARG A 114 25.74 -12.70 9.62
C ARG A 114 25.22 -13.58 10.75
N SER A 115 25.30 -13.09 11.99
CA SER A 115 24.81 -13.79 13.16
C SER A 115 23.28 -13.76 13.22
N LEU A 116 22.68 -14.69 13.98
CA LEU A 116 21.24 -14.74 14.20
C LEU A 116 20.73 -13.45 14.87
N GLU A 117 21.51 -12.89 15.79
CA GLU A 117 21.18 -11.64 16.48
C GLU A 117 21.09 -10.46 15.49
N GLN A 118 22.01 -10.35 14.52
CA GLN A 118 21.95 -9.31 13.50
C GLN A 118 20.67 -9.39 12.65
N TRP A 119 20.21 -10.60 12.33
CA TRP A 119 18.92 -10.80 11.64
C TRP A 119 17.72 -10.42 12.50
N GLN A 120 17.76 -10.70 13.81
CA GLN A 120 16.72 -10.27 14.73
C GLN A 120 16.59 -8.74 14.74
N TYR A 121 17.71 -8.02 14.80
CA TYR A 121 17.70 -6.56 14.70
C TYR A 121 17.06 -6.06 13.40
N VAL A 122 17.36 -6.68 12.26
CA VAL A 122 16.75 -6.33 10.97
C VAL A 122 15.24 -6.52 11.00
N PHE A 123 14.75 -7.63 11.58
CA PHE A 123 13.31 -7.85 11.75
C PHE A 123 12.67 -6.85 12.70
N TYR A 124 13.33 -6.46 13.80
CA TYR A 124 12.83 -5.44 14.71
C TYR A 124 12.73 -4.06 14.06
N VAL A 125 13.77 -3.66 13.32
CA VAL A 125 13.75 -2.40 12.57
C VAL A 125 12.63 -2.41 11.53
N ASN A 126 12.46 -3.51 10.80
CA ASN A 126 11.38 -3.64 9.82
C ASN A 126 9.99 -3.56 10.48
N SER A 127 9.79 -4.25 11.61
CA SER A 127 8.54 -4.19 12.39
C SER A 127 8.25 -2.76 12.87
N ALA A 128 9.26 -2.05 13.38
CA ALA A 128 9.13 -0.65 13.80
C ALA A 128 8.75 0.27 12.63
N ILE A 129 9.37 0.11 11.46
CA ILE A 129 9.04 0.88 10.25
C ILE A 129 7.60 0.63 9.83
N CYS A 130 7.12 -0.62 9.84
CA CYS A 130 5.73 -0.95 9.54
C CYS A 130 4.75 -0.26 10.50
N LEU A 131 5.05 -0.25 11.81
CA LEU A 131 4.20 0.41 12.81
C LEU A 131 4.19 1.94 12.66
N VAL A 132 5.35 2.56 12.47
CA VAL A 132 5.44 4.01 12.24
C VAL A 132 4.72 4.39 10.95
N GLY A 133 4.89 3.60 9.88
CA GLY A 133 4.16 3.79 8.63
C GLY A 133 2.65 3.66 8.80
N ALA A 134 2.19 2.67 9.56
CA ALA A 134 0.77 2.49 9.87
C ALA A 134 0.20 3.69 10.66
N LEU A 135 0.93 4.19 11.66
CA LEU A 135 0.52 5.36 12.44
C LEU A 135 0.48 6.63 11.59
N PHE A 136 1.49 6.84 10.75
CA PHE A 136 1.54 7.98 9.83
C PHE A 136 0.37 7.93 8.84
N TYR A 137 0.11 6.77 8.23
CA TYR A 137 -1.01 6.60 7.32
C TYR A 137 -2.36 6.80 8.04
N TRP A 138 -2.49 6.29 9.27
CA TRP A 138 -3.71 6.48 10.06
C TRP A 138 -4.00 7.95 10.34
N ALA A 139 -2.98 8.73 10.69
CA ALA A 139 -3.11 10.15 10.99
C ALA A 139 -3.41 10.99 9.74
N PHE A 140 -2.69 10.79 8.64
CA PHE A 140 -2.67 11.72 7.51
C PHE A 140 -3.42 11.25 6.26
N ALA A 141 -3.75 9.97 6.11
CA ALA A 141 -4.42 9.51 4.91
C ALA A 141 -5.83 10.08 4.78
N SER A 142 -6.23 10.39 3.55
CA SER A 142 -7.58 10.75 3.17
C SER A 142 -7.95 9.98 1.90
N GLY A 143 -9.19 9.52 1.83
CA GLY A 143 -9.82 8.93 0.65
C GLY A 143 -10.86 9.87 0.04
N GLU A 144 -10.77 11.16 0.32
CA GLU A 144 -11.61 12.20 -0.27
C GLU A 144 -10.84 12.98 -1.34
N ARG A 145 -11.60 13.36 -2.37
CA ARG A 145 -11.10 14.16 -3.48
C ARG A 145 -10.56 15.49 -2.98
N GLN A 146 -9.32 15.80 -3.35
CA GLN A 146 -8.68 17.03 -2.91
C GLN A 146 -9.13 18.24 -3.73
N ARG A 147 -9.20 19.41 -3.09
CA ARG A 147 -9.67 20.68 -3.70
C ARG A 147 -8.89 21.14 -4.93
N TRP A 148 -7.64 20.70 -5.07
CA TRP A 148 -6.76 21.06 -6.19
C TRP A 148 -6.93 20.11 -7.40
N ALA A 149 -7.66 19.01 -7.24
CA ALA A 149 -7.91 18.07 -8.33
C ALA A 149 -8.93 18.66 -9.31
N PRO A 150 -8.58 18.92 -10.58
CA PRO A 150 -9.47 19.63 -11.50
C PRO A 150 -10.75 18.84 -11.76
N PRO A 151 -11.93 19.50 -11.82
CA PRO A 151 -13.24 18.85 -11.98
C PRO A 151 -13.22 17.84 -13.12
N ALA A 152 -13.99 16.75 -12.96
CA ALA A 152 -14.15 15.80 -14.05
C ALA A 152 -14.67 16.58 -15.28
N PRO A 153 -14.16 16.30 -16.50
CA PRO A 153 -14.71 16.92 -17.69
C PRO A 153 -16.21 16.64 -17.71
N THR A 154 -17.03 17.69 -17.80
CA THR A 154 -18.46 17.52 -18.00
C THR A 154 -18.67 16.83 -19.35
N SER A 155 -19.69 15.97 -19.46
CA SER A 155 -20.03 15.26 -20.69
C SER A 155 -20.18 16.21 -21.90
N GLU A 156 -20.58 17.46 -21.67
CA GLU A 156 -20.61 18.52 -22.68
C GLU A 156 -19.22 18.95 -23.18
N SER A 157 -18.22 19.04 -22.31
CA SER A 157 -16.84 19.39 -22.72
C SER A 157 -16.19 18.28 -23.53
N GLU A 158 -16.54 17.03 -23.23
CA GLU A 158 -16.08 15.86 -23.95
C GLU A 158 -16.72 15.77 -25.33
N SER A 159 -18.04 15.95 -25.43
CA SER A 159 -18.75 15.99 -26.73
C SER A 159 -18.28 17.14 -27.61
N LEU A 160 -18.05 18.34 -27.05
CA LEU A 160 -17.50 19.48 -27.78
C LEU A 160 -16.08 19.20 -28.29
N SER A 161 -15.22 18.58 -27.48
CA SER A 161 -13.85 18.23 -27.91
C SER A 161 -13.83 17.16 -29.01
N LEU A 162 -14.74 16.19 -28.95
CA LEU A 162 -14.90 15.14 -29.97
C LEU A 162 -15.46 15.72 -31.27
N GLN A 163 -16.43 16.61 -31.17
CA GLN A 163 -17.02 17.30 -32.32
C GLN A 163 -16.01 18.27 -32.96
N GLN A 164 -15.18 18.93 -32.15
CA GLN A 164 -14.11 19.79 -32.65
C GLN A 164 -12.96 18.99 -33.29
N ARG A 165 -12.63 17.80 -32.77
CA ARG A 165 -11.69 16.87 -33.43
C ARG A 165 -12.27 16.30 -34.74
N SER A 166 -13.56 16.02 -34.77
CA SER A 166 -14.25 15.56 -35.99
C SER A 166 -14.32 16.63 -37.08
N ASN A 167 -14.29 17.91 -36.74
CA ASN A 167 -14.34 19.02 -37.71
C ASN A 167 -12.95 19.38 -38.29
N VAL A 168 -11.88 18.78 -37.79
CA VAL A 168 -10.49 19.05 -38.23
C VAL A 168 -9.96 17.93 -39.14
N ILE A 169 -10.71 16.84 -39.30
CA ILE A 169 -10.46 15.73 -40.24
C ILE A 169 -11.40 15.89 -41.44
#